data_AF-A0AAD3RPI9-F1
#
_entry.id   AF-A0AAD3RPI9-F1
#
_cell.length_a   1.000
_cell.length_b   1.000
_cell.length_c   1.000
_cell.angle_alpha   90.00
_cell.angle_beta   90.00
_cell.angle_gamma   90.00
#
_symmetry.space_group_name_H-M   'P 1'
#
loop_
_entity.id
_entity.type
_entity.pdbx_description
1 polymer ?
#
loop_
_entity_poly.entity_id
_entity_poly.type
_entity_poly.pdbx_seq_one_letter_code
_entity_poly.pdbx_strand_id
1 'polypeptide(L)'
;MEWLQSMHNVKEGAGSVTLLARLLARLPGGGANCLRTRPSVSFGSLKAFSCAIIRPPRDGGIRYRGLTQEQIRSVQVLPVDYEIEYICRGNRVIVGPKVRKCLPNGTWTDLSQRSRCCEFNHS
;
A
#
# COMPACT_ATOMS: atom_id res chain seq x y z
N MET A 1 19.72 -36.85 6.62
CA MET A 1 20.03 -37.25 5.24
C MET A 1 18.79 -37.92 4.69
N GLU A 2 18.36 -37.44 3.52
CA GLU A 2 17.42 -38.10 2.60
C GLU A 2 15.98 -38.21 3.16
N TRP A 3 14.92 -37.72 2.52
CA TRP A 3 14.61 -37.88 1.11
C TRP A 3 13.67 -36.75 0.65
N LEU A 4 14.22 -35.77 -0.06
CA LEU A 4 13.50 -35.15 -1.18
C LEU A 4 13.40 -36.22 -2.27
N GLN A 5 12.22 -36.78 -2.52
CA GLN A 5 11.86 -37.46 -3.77
C GLN A 5 10.37 -37.83 -3.60
N SER A 6 9.43 -37.50 -4.48
CA SER A 6 9.49 -37.81 -5.89
C SER A 6 8.33 -37.08 -6.58
N MET A 7 8.64 -35.96 -7.24
CA MET A 7 7.94 -35.58 -8.46
C MET A 7 8.23 -36.69 -9.46
N HIS A 8 7.22 -37.46 -9.91
CA HIS A 8 7.23 -38.26 -11.14
C HIS A 8 5.87 -38.96 -11.33
N ASN A 9 4.93 -38.31 -12.02
CA ASN A 9 4.04 -38.92 -13.04
C ASN A 9 2.97 -37.90 -13.46
N VAL A 10 3.29 -37.02 -14.42
CA VAL A 10 2.27 -36.52 -15.34
C VAL A 10 2.46 -37.32 -16.61
N LYS A 11 1.58 -38.32 -16.80
CA LYS A 11 1.53 -39.16 -17.98
C LYS A 11 1.22 -38.31 -19.20
N GLU A 12 2.06 -38.42 -20.22
CA GLU A 12 1.72 -38.03 -21.58
C GLU A 12 0.63 -38.95 -22.12
N GLY A 13 -0.45 -38.34 -22.60
CA GLY A 13 -1.55 -39.02 -23.29
C GLY A 13 -1.83 -38.30 -24.59
N ALA A 14 -1.13 -38.71 -25.64
CA ALA A 14 -1.44 -38.33 -27.01
C ALA A 14 -2.81 -38.92 -27.41
N GLY A 15 -3.73 -38.05 -27.84
CA GLY A 15 -5.04 -38.42 -28.36
C GLY A 15 -5.41 -37.49 -29.50
N SER A 16 -5.01 -37.88 -30.72
CA SER A 16 -5.38 -37.26 -31.98
C SER A 16 -6.84 -37.55 -32.31
N VAL A 17 -7.68 -36.52 -32.45
CA VAL A 17 -8.87 -36.58 -33.32
C VAL A 17 -9.02 -35.23 -34.00
N THR A 18 -8.78 -35.26 -35.32
CA THR A 18 -9.03 -34.19 -36.28
C THR A 18 -10.50 -33.77 -36.22
N LEU A 19 -10.79 -32.52 -35.84
CA LEU A 19 -12.08 -31.89 -36.14
C LEU A 19 -11.84 -30.68 -37.05
N LEU A 20 -12.04 -30.91 -38.35
CA LEU A 20 -12.14 -29.86 -39.36
C LEU A 20 -13.37 -29.00 -39.06
N ALA A 21 -13.17 -27.81 -38.50
CA ALA A 21 -14.18 -26.76 -38.48
C ALA A 21 -13.64 -25.54 -39.22
N ARG A 22 -13.82 -25.52 -40.54
CA ARG A 22 -13.82 -24.28 -41.32
C ARG A 22 -15.20 -23.65 -41.15
N LEU A 23 -15.30 -22.52 -40.45
CA LEU A 23 -16.33 -21.53 -40.74
C LEU A 23 -15.71 -20.13 -40.62
N LEU A 24 -15.62 -19.46 -41.77
CA LEU A 24 -15.24 -18.06 -41.88
C LEU A 24 -16.43 -17.22 -41.43
N ALA A 25 -16.27 -16.50 -40.32
CA ALA A 25 -17.12 -15.36 -39.97
C ALA A 25 -16.23 -14.12 -39.80
N ARG A 26 -16.06 -13.40 -40.91
CA ARG A 26 -15.76 -11.96 -40.89
C ARG A 26 -17.08 -11.23 -40.65
N LEU A 27 -17.06 -10.19 -39.80
CA LEU A 27 -17.85 -8.94 -39.80
C LEU A 27 -17.73 -8.30 -38.39
N PRO A 28 -18.03 -7.00 -38.20
CA PRO A 28 -17.20 -5.83 -38.48
C PRO A 28 -16.86 -5.05 -37.19
N GLY A 29 -16.13 -3.94 -37.33
CA GLY A 29 -15.49 -3.22 -36.24
C GLY A 29 -16.41 -2.65 -35.15
N GLY A 30 -15.87 -2.67 -33.93
CA GLY A 30 -16.31 -1.85 -32.81
C GLY A 30 -15.08 -1.12 -32.26
N GLY A 31 -14.77 0.02 -32.86
CA GLY A 31 -13.75 0.93 -32.34
C GLY A 31 -14.13 1.35 -30.93
N ALA A 32 -13.29 1.04 -29.95
CA ALA A 32 -13.39 1.55 -28.60
C ALA A 32 -12.95 3.01 -28.59
N ASN A 33 -13.77 3.91 -29.13
CA ASN A 33 -13.67 5.33 -28.82
C ASN A 33 -14.46 5.60 -27.54
N CYS A 34 -13.87 5.22 -26.41
CA CYS A 34 -14.15 5.89 -25.14
C CYS A 34 -13.60 7.30 -25.28
N LEU A 35 -14.36 8.15 -25.98
CA LEU A 35 -14.06 9.58 -26.08
C LEU A 35 -14.04 10.06 -24.64
N ARG A 36 -12.81 10.40 -24.23
CA ARG A 36 -12.43 11.04 -22.99
C ARG A 36 -13.31 12.28 -22.82
N THR A 37 -14.48 12.12 -22.21
CA THR A 37 -15.09 13.21 -21.46
C THR A 37 -14.10 13.50 -20.36
N ARG A 38 -13.18 14.43 -20.63
CA ARG A 38 -12.41 15.11 -19.58
C ARG A 38 -13.49 15.68 -18.66
N PRO A 39 -13.69 15.18 -17.43
CA PRO A 39 -14.36 16.03 -16.48
C PRO A 39 -13.41 17.22 -16.33
N SER A 40 -13.86 18.40 -16.74
CA SER A 40 -13.29 19.66 -16.30
C SER A 40 -13.52 19.74 -14.79
N VAL A 41 -12.80 18.91 -14.03
CA VAL A 41 -12.64 19.10 -12.60
C VAL A 41 -11.77 20.32 -12.50
N SER A 42 -12.41 21.46 -12.23
CA SER A 42 -11.76 22.58 -11.59
C SER A 42 -11.09 22.01 -10.33
N PHE A 43 -9.78 21.74 -10.43
CA PHE A 43 -8.93 21.35 -9.31
C PHE A 43 -8.76 22.56 -8.38
N GLY A 44 -9.86 23.06 -7.82
CA GLY A 44 -9.82 23.71 -6.52
C GLY A 44 -9.27 22.67 -5.55
N SER A 45 -8.19 23.01 -4.86
CA SER A 45 -7.41 22.14 -3.97
C SER A 45 -8.27 21.25 -3.05
N LEU A 46 -8.68 20.06 -3.51
CA LEU A 46 -9.27 18.99 -2.70
C LEU A 46 -8.16 18.25 -1.94
N LYS A 47 -7.37 18.98 -1.15
CA LYS A 47 -6.28 18.44 -0.32
C LYS A 47 -6.82 17.86 0.99
N ALA A 48 -7.94 17.12 0.94
CA ALA A 48 -8.68 16.66 2.11
C ALA A 48 -9.16 15.20 1.94
N PHE A 49 -8.28 14.32 1.47
CA PHE A 49 -8.53 12.86 1.47
C PHE A 49 -7.25 12.06 1.71
N SER A 50 -6.17 12.72 2.12
CA SER A 50 -4.88 12.06 2.38
C SER A 50 -4.01 12.90 3.29
N CYS A 51 -3.16 12.24 4.07
CA CYS A 51 -2.25 12.89 5.01
C CYS A 51 -0.82 12.85 4.50
N ALA A 52 -0.06 13.92 4.73
CA ALA A 52 1.36 13.94 4.39
C ALA A 52 2.15 12.91 5.22
N ILE A 53 3.18 12.34 4.61
CA ILE A 53 4.10 11.42 5.31
C ILE A 53 4.84 12.15 6.45
N ILE A 54 4.93 11.51 7.62
CA ILE A 54 5.64 12.08 8.77
C ILE A 54 7.07 11.55 8.77
N ARG A 55 8.08 12.43 8.71
CA ARG A 55 9.47 11.95 8.85
C ARG A 55 9.71 11.44 10.28
N PRO A 56 10.41 10.30 10.46
CA PRO A 56 10.65 9.73 11.78
C PRO A 56 11.43 10.70 12.70
N PRO A 57 11.11 10.76 14.01
CA PRO A 57 11.88 11.54 14.99
C PRO A 57 13.33 11.07 15.13
N ARG A 58 14.24 11.94 15.61
CA ARG A 58 15.68 11.65 15.73
C ARG A 58 16.01 10.46 16.64
N ASP A 59 15.24 10.27 17.71
CA ASP A 59 15.45 9.25 18.75
C ASP A 59 14.48 8.06 18.66
N GLY A 60 13.80 7.94 17.51
CA GLY A 60 12.80 6.93 17.28
C GLY A 60 12.58 6.65 15.80
N GLY A 61 11.54 5.88 15.52
CA GLY A 61 11.11 5.53 14.19
C GLY A 61 9.60 5.65 14.08
N ILE A 62 9.13 5.49 12.84
CA ILE A 62 7.72 5.34 12.54
C ILE A 62 7.56 4.04 11.78
N ARG A 63 6.66 3.19 12.24
CA ARG A 63 6.28 1.96 11.56
C ARG A 63 5.10 2.23 10.65
N TYR A 64 5.34 2.10 9.35
CA TYR A 64 4.34 2.15 8.30
C TYR A 64 3.85 0.74 8.01
N ARG A 65 2.53 0.50 8.06
CA ARG A 65 1.96 -0.83 7.80
C ARG A 65 1.90 -1.09 6.30
N GLY A 66 2.55 -2.15 5.84
CA GLY A 66 2.47 -2.59 4.44
C GLY A 66 3.21 -1.69 3.44
N LEU A 67 4.13 -0.85 3.90
CA LEU A 67 5.02 -0.07 3.04
C LEU A 67 6.48 -0.46 3.27
N THR A 68 7.23 -0.60 2.19
CA THR A 68 8.68 -0.78 2.24
C THR A 68 9.41 0.54 2.43
N GLN A 69 10.69 0.48 2.82
CA GLN A 69 11.49 1.69 3.02
C GLN A 69 11.64 2.50 1.72
N GLU A 70 11.69 1.83 0.57
CA GLU A 70 11.78 2.44 -0.76
C GLU A 70 10.50 3.18 -1.10
N GLN A 71 9.34 2.58 -0.82
CA GLN A 71 8.04 3.20 -1.02
C GLN A 71 7.85 4.41 -0.10
N ILE A 72 8.32 4.34 1.15
CA ILE A 72 8.31 5.47 2.10
C ILE A 72 9.09 6.68 1.56
N ARG A 73 10.17 6.46 0.80
CA ARG A 73 10.96 7.55 0.20
C ARG A 73 10.26 8.21 -0.99
N SER A 74 9.40 7.48 -1.71
CA SER A 74 8.72 7.97 -2.91
C SER A 74 7.30 8.47 -2.65
N VAL A 75 6.61 7.90 -1.66
CA VAL A 75 5.25 8.27 -1.30
C VAL A 75 5.22 9.59 -0.56
N GLN A 76 4.37 10.51 -1.00
CA GLN A 76 4.20 11.83 -0.37
C GLN A 76 2.97 11.90 0.52
N VAL A 77 1.97 11.04 0.27
CA VAL A 77 0.66 11.07 0.91
C VAL A 77 0.16 9.67 1.27
N LEU A 78 -0.56 9.56 2.38
CA LEU A 78 -1.16 8.33 2.88
C LEU A 78 -2.69 8.44 2.87
N PRO A 79 -3.42 7.34 2.57
CA PRO A 79 -4.86 7.39 2.45
C PRO A 79 -5.54 7.67 3.80
N VAL A 80 -6.79 8.13 3.75
CA VAL A 80 -7.66 8.25 4.94
C VAL A 80 -7.69 6.91 5.68
N ASP A 81 -7.81 6.98 7.00
CA ASP A 81 -7.83 5.86 7.93
C ASP A 81 -6.53 5.06 8.03
N TYR A 82 -5.48 5.46 7.30
CA TYR A 82 -4.17 4.85 7.43
C TYR A 82 -3.56 5.13 8.80
N GLU A 83 -2.99 4.11 9.43
CA GLU A 83 -2.41 4.19 10.77
C GLU A 83 -0.89 4.07 10.75
N ILE A 84 -0.24 4.91 11.54
CA ILE A 84 1.20 4.84 11.82
C ILE A 84 1.44 4.62 13.32
N GLU A 85 2.53 3.95 13.65
CA GLU A 85 2.94 3.75 15.04
C GLU A 85 4.34 4.33 15.27
N TYR A 86 4.48 5.14 16.31
CA TYR A 86 5.77 5.61 16.78
C TYR A 86 6.48 4.53 17.60
N ILE A 87 7.77 4.37 17.32
CA ILE A 87 8.64 3.41 18.00
C ILE A 87 9.83 4.16 18.58
N CYS A 88 10.18 3.88 19.83
CA CYS A 88 11.36 4.45 20.46
C CYS A 88 12.57 3.51 20.29
N ARG A 89 13.77 4.10 20.16
CA ARG A 89 15.01 3.31 20.07
C ARG A 89 15.50 2.90 21.45
N GLY A 90 15.98 1.66 21.58
CA GLY A 90 16.51 1.12 22.84
C GLY A 90 15.40 0.93 23.88
N ASN A 91 15.72 1.22 25.15
CA ASN A 91 14.82 1.00 26.30
C ASN A 91 13.99 2.25 26.65
N ARG A 92 13.84 3.19 25.70
CA ARG A 92 13.06 4.42 25.89
C ARG A 92 11.57 4.12 25.77
N VAL A 93 10.76 4.85 26.53
CA VAL A 93 9.31 4.73 26.53
C VAL A 93 8.68 5.93 25.82
N ILE A 94 7.61 5.67 25.08
CA ILE A 94 6.88 6.74 24.39
C ILE A 94 5.93 7.45 25.36
N VAL A 95 6.02 8.77 25.40
CA VAL A 95 5.12 9.67 26.12
C VAL A 95 4.27 10.41 25.09
N GLY A 96 2.95 10.32 25.21
CA GLY A 96 1.98 10.86 24.24
C GLY A 96 1.38 9.79 23.31
N PRO A 97 0.66 10.20 22.25
CA PRO A 97 -0.01 9.27 21.33
C PRO A 97 0.97 8.35 20.62
N LYS A 98 0.86 7.04 20.87
CA LYS A 98 1.71 6.03 20.22
C LYS A 98 1.32 5.78 18.77
N VAL A 99 0.02 5.79 18.49
CA VAL A 99 -0.56 5.53 17.17
C VAL A 99 -1.25 6.79 16.68
N ARG A 100 -1.09 7.10 15.40
CA ARG A 100 -1.83 8.18 14.74
C ARG A 100 -2.54 7.65 13.51
N LYS A 101 -3.76 8.14 13.29
CA LYS A 101 -4.60 7.79 12.13
C LYS A 101 -4.73 9.00 11.20
N CYS A 102 -4.68 8.77 9.90
CA CYS A 102 -4.95 9.80 8.92
C CYS A 102 -6.45 10.08 8.87
N LEU A 103 -6.84 11.34 9.08
CA LEU A 103 -8.22 11.78 9.05
C LEU A 103 -8.63 12.26 7.65
N PRO A 104 -9.95 12.23 7.32
CA PRO A 104 -10.44 12.76 6.06
C PRO A 104 -10.07 14.23 5.84
N ASN A 105 -9.94 15.03 6.89
CA ASN A 105 -9.52 16.43 6.78
C ASN A 105 -8.05 16.64 6.34
N GLY A 106 -7.31 15.57 6.04
CA GLY A 106 -5.90 15.60 5.61
C GLY A 106 -4.90 15.79 6.76
N THR A 107 -5.36 15.64 8.01
CA THR A 107 -4.54 15.76 9.21
C THR A 107 -4.42 14.44 9.96
N TRP A 108 -3.44 14.33 10.84
CA TRP A 108 -3.29 13.17 11.71
C TRP A 108 -4.08 13.35 13.02
N THR A 109 -4.51 12.26 13.65
CA THR A 109 -5.10 12.33 15.00
C THR A 109 -4.10 12.90 16.02
N ASP A 110 -4.64 13.53 17.07
CA ASP A 110 -3.89 13.99 18.24
C ASP A 110 -2.69 14.89 17.92
N LEU A 111 -2.85 15.78 16.93
CA LEU A 111 -1.81 16.75 16.54
C LEU A 111 -1.44 17.73 17.67
N SER A 112 -2.37 18.00 18.59
CA SER A 112 -2.13 18.85 19.77
C SER A 112 -1.19 18.19 20.78
N GLN A 113 -1.07 16.85 20.78
CA GLN A 113 -0.22 16.12 21.71
C GLN A 113 1.06 15.65 21.01
N ARG A 114 2.22 16.07 21.52
CA ARG A 114 3.51 15.70 20.95
C ARG A 114 4.02 14.37 21.53
N SER A 115 4.22 13.38 20.65
CA SER A 115 4.85 12.11 21.01
C SER A 115 6.37 12.27 21.15
N ARG A 116 6.95 11.79 22.27
CA ARG A 116 8.39 11.85 22.54
C ARG A 116 8.89 10.55 23.17
N CYS A 117 10.15 10.21 22.93
CA CYS A 117 10.81 9.07 23.56
C CYS A 117 11.58 9.55 24.78
N CYS A 118 11.19 9.11 25.96
CA CYS A 118 11.80 9.46 27.25
C CYS A 118 12.51 8.25 27.85
N GLU A 119 13.59 8.48 28.59
CA GLU A 119 14.18 7.44 29.42
C GLU A 119 13.28 7.20 30.62
N PHE A 120 13.14 5.95 31.02
CA PHE A 120 12.46 5.59 32.25
C PHE A 120 13.41 5.88 33.41
N ASN A 121 13.53 7.15 33.81
CA ASN A 121 14.19 7.48 35.06
C ASN A 121 13.20 7.15 36.19
N HIS A 122 13.33 5.95 36.76
CA HIS A 122 12.86 5.69 38.12
C HIS A 122 13.80 6.45 39.05
N SER A 123 13.44 7.69 39.38
CA SER A 123 13.99 8.42 40.52
C SER A 123 13.49 7.83 41.83
#